data_AF-A0A930EH40-F1
#
_entry.id   AF-A0A930EH40-F1
#
_cell.length_a   1.000
_cell.length_b   1.000
_cell.length_c   1.000
_cell.angle_alpha   90.00
_cell.angle_beta   90.00
_cell.angle_gamma   90.00
#
_symmetry.space_group_name_H-M   'P 1'
#
loop_
_entity.id
_entity.type
_entity.pdbx_description
1 polymer ?
#
loop_
_entity_poly.entity_id
_entity_poly.type
_entity_poly.pdbx_seq_one_letter_code
_entity_poly.pdbx_strand_id
1 'polypeptide(L)'
;MVNLEEMSRLESKDILKLVKSHTDITDEDRTTMYVIAKFLENEKFKASLSGAYSLYINSFHYFGESRVRKTIDADFSTRLKENVETYLDSWSKKCGFKIEGMKTTRASNLKFKIVSPVINRNLQKTGDFIKVQVDLNIGDDESEQGVASPKEVMVNKFNLKLTVVDRRLKDLVDFIINIDAYYPDGISKSELIDMVYAENKRELAEISTIENIQDCLRQAEKFSFSSASKISKQECVTWFFNIINGLIDRGIPDSYVFFRGDWYPPK
;
A
#
# COMPACT_ATOMS: atom_id res chain seq x y z
N MET A 1 21.90 1.71 1.91
CA MET A 1 20.85 2.74 1.82
C MET A 1 20.06 2.45 0.56
N VAL A 2 18.73 2.37 0.63
CA VAL A 2 17.93 2.09 -0.57
C VAL A 2 17.37 3.41 -1.07
N ASN A 3 17.74 3.82 -2.29
CA ASN A 3 17.27 5.06 -2.89
C ASN A 3 15.84 4.85 -3.44
N LEU A 4 14.86 5.56 -2.90
CA LEU A 4 13.46 5.46 -3.34
C LEU A 4 13.24 5.89 -4.79
N GLU A 5 14.08 6.78 -5.32
CA GLU A 5 14.01 7.22 -6.73
C GLU A 5 14.49 6.14 -7.70
N GLU A 6 15.28 5.18 -7.21
CA GLU A 6 15.77 4.03 -7.99
C GLU A 6 14.85 2.80 -7.83
N MET A 7 13.84 2.86 -6.97
CA MET A 7 12.89 1.77 -6.77
C MET A 7 11.89 1.70 -7.92
N SER A 8 12.13 0.78 -8.84
CA SER A 8 11.21 0.49 -9.93
C SER A 8 9.99 -0.29 -9.46
N ARG A 9 8.92 -0.25 -10.27
CA ARG A 9 7.80 -1.18 -10.13
C ARG A 9 8.29 -2.63 -10.23
N LEU A 10 7.73 -3.49 -9.39
CA LEU A 10 8.05 -4.93 -9.42
C LEU A 10 7.11 -5.65 -10.37
N GLU A 11 7.63 -6.65 -11.07
CA GLU A 11 6.84 -7.50 -11.96
C GLU A 11 6.50 -8.85 -11.30
N SER A 12 5.65 -9.65 -11.95
CA SER A 12 5.32 -11.01 -11.49
C SER A 12 6.58 -11.85 -11.18
N LYS A 13 7.60 -11.77 -12.04
CA LYS A 13 8.84 -12.56 -11.89
C LYS A 13 9.55 -12.26 -10.57
N ASP A 14 9.51 -11.01 -10.11
CA ASP A 14 10.14 -10.57 -8.87
C ASP A 14 9.38 -11.13 -7.68
N ILE A 15 8.05 -11.10 -7.73
CA ILE A 15 7.17 -11.69 -6.70
C ILE A 15 7.39 -13.20 -6.59
N LEU A 16 7.44 -13.91 -7.73
CA LEU A 16 7.70 -15.35 -7.74
C LEU A 16 9.08 -15.70 -7.17
N LYS A 17 10.08 -14.83 -7.37
CA LYS A 17 11.40 -14.98 -6.74
C LYS A 17 11.31 -14.81 -5.22
N LEU A 18 10.53 -13.85 -4.72
CA LEU A 18 10.30 -13.66 -3.28
C LEU A 18 9.63 -14.89 -2.66
N VAL A 19 8.56 -15.38 -3.30
CA VAL A 19 7.81 -16.58 -2.90
C VAL A 19 8.72 -17.82 -2.80
N LYS A 20 9.78 -17.95 -3.61
CA LYS A 20 10.73 -19.07 -3.52
C LYS A 20 11.83 -18.84 -2.51
N SER A 21 12.32 -17.61 -2.39
CA SER A 21 13.57 -17.31 -1.67
C SER A 21 13.39 -17.24 -0.15
N HIS A 22 12.27 -16.68 0.33
CA HIS A 22 12.09 -16.39 1.76
C HIS A 22 11.46 -17.56 2.53
N THR A 23 12.06 -17.91 3.68
CA THR A 23 11.58 -18.96 4.59
C THR A 23 10.50 -18.47 5.54
N ASP A 24 10.52 -17.18 5.87
CA ASP A 24 9.74 -16.64 6.99
C ASP A 24 8.35 -16.11 6.55
N ILE A 25 8.03 -16.28 5.26
CA ILE A 25 6.71 -15.97 4.69
C ILE A 25 5.76 -17.12 5.01
N THR A 26 4.66 -16.80 5.69
CA THR A 26 3.58 -17.75 6.01
C THR A 26 2.95 -18.32 4.74
N ASP A 27 2.33 -19.49 4.81
CA ASP A 27 1.64 -20.10 3.66
C ASP A 27 0.51 -19.20 3.11
N GLU A 28 -0.15 -18.43 3.98
CA GLU A 28 -1.15 -17.44 3.61
C GLU A 28 -0.59 -16.34 2.73
N ASP A 29 0.51 -15.72 3.17
CA ASP A 29 1.16 -14.62 2.47
C ASP A 29 1.81 -15.12 1.17
N ARG A 30 2.41 -16.31 1.22
CA ARG A 30 3.03 -16.98 0.07
C ARG A 30 2.01 -17.25 -1.03
N THR A 31 0.85 -17.79 -0.65
CA THR A 31 -0.24 -18.06 -1.58
C THR A 31 -0.83 -16.78 -2.14
N THR A 32 -0.98 -15.74 -1.30
CA THR A 32 -1.50 -14.44 -1.74
C THR A 32 -0.57 -13.77 -2.74
N MET A 33 0.74 -13.73 -2.45
CA MET A 33 1.76 -13.24 -3.39
C MET A 33 1.77 -14.04 -4.70
N TYR A 34 1.60 -15.36 -4.65
CA TYR A 34 1.50 -16.18 -5.86
C TYR A 34 0.26 -15.83 -6.70
N VAL A 35 -0.91 -15.66 -6.08
CA VAL A 35 -2.13 -15.22 -6.76
C VAL A 35 -1.93 -13.85 -7.42
N ILE A 36 -1.32 -12.91 -6.69
CA ILE A 36 -0.99 -11.58 -7.21
C ILE A 36 -0.08 -11.67 -8.43
N ALA A 37 1.00 -12.46 -8.35
CA ALA A 37 1.92 -12.66 -9.46
C ALA A 37 1.19 -13.21 -10.71
N LYS A 38 0.31 -14.20 -10.53
CA LYS A 38 -0.51 -14.74 -11.62
C LYS A 38 -1.53 -13.76 -12.17
N PHE A 39 -2.02 -12.83 -11.35
CA PHE A 39 -2.92 -11.78 -11.81
C PHE A 39 -2.16 -10.76 -12.67
N LEU A 40 -0.95 -10.36 -12.25
CA LEU A 40 -0.09 -9.42 -12.97
C LEU A 40 0.47 -9.99 -14.29
N GLU A 41 0.66 -11.31 -14.40
CA GLU A 41 1.01 -12.00 -15.65
C GLU A 41 -0.07 -11.90 -16.73
N ASN A 42 -1.31 -11.56 -16.36
CA ASN A 42 -2.40 -11.55 -17.30
C ASN A 42 -2.35 -10.30 -18.21
N GLU A 43 -1.75 -10.46 -19.38
CA GLU A 43 -1.61 -9.43 -20.41
C GLU A 43 -2.94 -8.80 -20.87
N LYS A 44 -4.07 -9.48 -20.68
CA LYS A 44 -5.39 -8.92 -21.01
C LYS A 44 -5.83 -7.86 -20.01
N PHE A 45 -5.50 -8.01 -18.72
CA PHE A 45 -5.85 -7.03 -17.70
C PHE A 45 -4.89 -5.85 -17.67
N LYS A 46 -3.60 -6.06 -17.96
CA LYS A 46 -2.54 -5.06 -17.73
C LYS A 46 -2.71 -4.40 -16.36
N ALA A 47 -2.80 -5.24 -15.32
CA ALA A 47 -3.18 -4.79 -14.00
C ALA A 47 -2.03 -4.10 -13.26
N SER A 48 -2.36 -3.12 -12.43
CA SER A 48 -1.45 -2.53 -11.45
C SER A 48 -1.90 -2.92 -10.04
N LEU A 49 -0.98 -3.43 -9.21
CA LEU A 49 -1.22 -3.69 -7.80
C LEU A 49 -0.83 -2.45 -7.00
N SER A 50 -1.74 -1.96 -6.17
CA SER A 50 -1.51 -0.83 -5.28
C SER A 50 -1.88 -1.18 -3.84
N GLY A 51 -2.17 -0.17 -3.02
CA GLY A 51 -2.65 -0.37 -1.66
C GLY A 51 -1.62 -1.00 -0.73
N ALA A 52 -2.09 -1.59 0.36
CA ALA A 52 -1.19 -2.05 1.41
C ALA A 52 -0.40 -3.32 1.03
N TYR A 53 -0.95 -4.18 0.16
CA TYR A 53 -0.24 -5.39 -0.26
C TYR A 53 0.97 -5.06 -1.15
N SER A 54 0.91 -3.99 -1.94
CA SER A 54 2.07 -3.49 -2.70
C SER A 54 3.24 -3.10 -1.77
N LEU A 55 2.95 -2.40 -0.66
CA LEU A 55 3.95 -2.05 0.36
C LEU A 55 4.53 -3.31 1.02
N TYR A 56 3.70 -4.32 1.26
CA TYR A 56 4.13 -5.58 1.86
C TYR A 56 5.11 -6.34 0.96
N ILE A 57 4.82 -6.44 -0.34
CA ILE A 57 5.73 -7.05 -1.34
C ILE A 57 7.04 -6.26 -1.44
N ASN A 58 6.96 -4.93 -1.57
CA ASN A 58 8.16 -4.09 -1.64
C ASN A 58 9.02 -4.22 -0.38
N SER A 59 8.41 -4.32 0.80
CA SER A 59 9.14 -4.51 2.06
C SER A 59 10.00 -5.77 2.03
N PHE A 60 9.44 -6.92 1.62
CA PHE A 60 10.23 -8.14 1.47
C PHE A 60 11.30 -8.01 0.39
N HIS A 61 10.99 -7.34 -0.72
CA HIS A 61 11.94 -7.14 -1.80
C HIS A 61 13.18 -6.35 -1.38
N TYR A 62 12.98 -5.22 -0.69
CA TYR A 62 14.07 -4.30 -0.37
C TYR A 62 14.72 -4.55 0.99
N PHE A 63 14.00 -5.14 1.96
CA PHE A 63 14.50 -5.35 3.32
C PHE A 63 14.66 -6.83 3.69
N GLY A 64 14.15 -7.76 2.89
CA GLY A 64 14.14 -9.20 3.21
C GLY A 64 13.13 -9.61 4.29
N GLU A 65 12.38 -8.66 4.84
CA GLU A 65 11.43 -8.85 5.94
C GLU A 65 10.22 -7.91 5.77
N SER A 66 9.12 -8.22 6.45
CA SER A 66 7.97 -7.31 6.51
C SER A 66 8.19 -6.25 7.59
N ARG A 67 8.22 -4.98 7.16
CA ARG A 67 8.26 -3.78 8.01
C ARG A 67 6.95 -3.01 8.02
N VAL A 68 5.94 -3.52 7.32
CA VAL A 68 4.65 -2.89 7.15
C VAL A 68 3.55 -3.78 7.71
N ARG A 69 2.34 -3.23 7.89
CA ARG A 69 1.22 -4.02 8.39
C ARG A 69 0.80 -5.10 7.41
N LYS A 70 0.29 -6.22 7.95
CA LYS A 70 -0.38 -7.27 7.16
C LYS A 70 -1.77 -6.78 6.71
N THR A 71 -2.18 -7.24 5.53
CA THR A 71 -3.49 -6.96 4.92
C THR A 71 -3.90 -8.19 4.10
N ILE A 72 -5.20 -8.47 3.97
CA ILE A 72 -5.71 -9.70 3.32
C ILE A 72 -6.32 -9.38 1.94
N ASP A 73 -6.47 -8.10 1.64
CA ASP A 73 -6.99 -7.53 0.41
C ASP A 73 -5.87 -7.13 -0.55
N ALA A 74 -6.03 -7.50 -1.82
CA ALA A 74 -5.21 -7.03 -2.92
C ALA A 74 -6.01 -6.02 -3.75
N ASP A 75 -5.54 -4.78 -3.75
CA ASP A 75 -6.11 -3.66 -4.50
C ASP A 75 -5.48 -3.62 -5.90
N PHE A 76 -6.25 -3.93 -6.93
CA PHE A 76 -5.81 -3.86 -8.33
C PHE A 76 -6.53 -2.76 -9.08
N SER A 77 -5.86 -2.16 -10.06
CA SER A 77 -6.49 -1.36 -11.11
C SER A 77 -6.25 -1.96 -12.48
N THR A 78 -7.21 -1.78 -13.39
CA THR A 78 -7.12 -2.25 -14.78
C THR A 78 -7.88 -1.30 -15.71
N ARG A 79 -7.39 -1.19 -16.96
CA ARG A 79 -8.07 -0.47 -18.05
C ARG A 79 -9.07 -1.33 -18.82
N LEU A 80 -9.22 -2.60 -18.47
CA LEU A 80 -10.12 -3.50 -19.18
C LEU A 80 -11.56 -3.18 -18.83
N LYS A 81 -12.26 -2.46 -19.72
CA LYS A 81 -13.64 -2.02 -19.49
C LYS A 81 -14.70 -3.07 -19.86
N GLU A 82 -14.37 -4.00 -20.75
CA GLU A 82 -15.33 -4.97 -21.31
C GLU A 82 -14.94 -6.41 -21.02
N ASN A 83 -15.94 -7.28 -20.84
CA ASN A 83 -15.79 -8.74 -20.66
C ASN A 83 -14.88 -9.16 -19.47
N VAL A 84 -14.68 -8.28 -18.49
CA VAL A 84 -13.82 -8.53 -17.32
C VAL A 84 -14.16 -9.83 -16.61
N GLU A 85 -15.45 -10.09 -16.35
CA GLU A 85 -15.89 -11.30 -15.65
C GLU A 85 -15.54 -12.58 -16.43
N THR A 86 -15.75 -12.57 -17.75
CA THR A 86 -15.40 -13.68 -18.64
C THR A 86 -13.90 -13.93 -18.67
N TYR A 87 -13.09 -12.87 -18.72
CA TYR A 87 -11.65 -12.99 -18.68
C TYR A 87 -11.16 -13.48 -17.32
N LEU A 88 -11.75 -13.01 -16.22
CA LEU A 88 -11.46 -13.47 -14.87
C LEU A 88 -11.78 -14.96 -14.71
N ASP A 89 -12.94 -15.42 -15.19
CA ASP A 89 -13.32 -16.83 -15.16
C ASP A 89 -12.34 -17.70 -15.98
N SER A 90 -12.05 -17.32 -17.22
CA SER A 90 -11.08 -18.03 -18.09
C SER A 90 -9.68 -18.09 -17.47
N TRP A 91 -9.20 -16.97 -16.93
CA TRP A 91 -7.91 -16.88 -16.26
C TRP A 91 -7.86 -17.75 -15.00
N SER A 92 -8.89 -17.69 -14.16
CA SER A 92 -8.95 -18.46 -12.91
C SER A 92 -8.89 -19.97 -13.20
N LYS A 93 -9.64 -20.45 -14.19
CA LYS A 93 -9.62 -21.85 -14.64
C LYS A 93 -8.23 -22.28 -15.11
N LYS A 94 -7.56 -21.48 -15.95
CA LYS A 94 -6.18 -21.74 -16.42
C LYS A 94 -5.18 -21.83 -15.26
N CYS A 95 -5.35 -20.99 -14.25
CA CYS A 95 -4.48 -20.99 -13.07
C CYS A 95 -4.86 -22.09 -12.05
N GLY A 96 -5.98 -22.78 -12.23
CA GLY A 96 -6.54 -23.73 -11.26
C GLY A 96 -6.97 -23.05 -9.96
N PHE A 97 -7.56 -21.86 -10.08
CA PHE A 97 -8.22 -21.09 -9.02
C PHE A 97 -9.73 -21.14 -9.21
N LYS A 98 -10.47 -20.73 -8.18
CA LYS A 98 -11.92 -20.50 -8.24
C LYS A 98 -12.23 -19.08 -7.81
N ILE A 99 -13.17 -18.41 -8.49
CA ILE A 99 -13.68 -17.11 -8.07
C ILE A 99 -15.00 -17.28 -7.30
N GLU A 100 -15.13 -16.59 -6.18
CA GLU A 100 -16.32 -16.59 -5.33
C GLU A 100 -16.80 -15.16 -5.03
N GLY A 101 -18.12 -15.00 -4.91
CA GLY A 101 -18.74 -13.79 -4.35
C GLY A 101 -18.45 -12.52 -5.14
N MET A 102 -18.34 -12.61 -6.47
CA MET A 102 -18.16 -11.45 -7.34
C MET A 102 -19.36 -10.51 -7.24
N LYS A 103 -19.07 -9.24 -6.95
CA LYS A 103 -20.08 -8.17 -6.88
C LYS A 103 -19.52 -6.87 -7.40
N THR A 104 -20.38 -6.10 -8.07
CA THR A 104 -20.09 -4.72 -8.48
C THR A 104 -20.41 -3.77 -7.33
N THR A 105 -19.52 -2.82 -7.08
CA THR A 105 -19.68 -1.78 -6.06
C THR A 105 -20.15 -0.47 -6.69
N ARG A 106 -20.48 0.54 -5.87
CA ARG A 106 -21.05 1.83 -6.32
C ARG A 106 -20.16 2.62 -7.29
N ALA A 107 -18.86 2.31 -7.38
CA ALA A 107 -17.91 2.96 -8.27
C ALA A 107 -17.54 2.10 -9.49
N SER A 108 -18.38 1.11 -9.85
CA SER A 108 -18.09 0.12 -10.90
C SER A 108 -16.86 -0.77 -10.63
N ASN A 109 -16.28 -0.71 -9.42
CA ASN A 109 -15.23 -1.64 -9.00
C ASN A 109 -15.84 -3.02 -8.75
N LEU A 110 -15.10 -4.07 -9.11
CA LEU A 110 -15.45 -5.45 -8.79
C LEU A 110 -14.77 -5.87 -7.50
N LYS A 111 -15.55 -6.47 -6.59
CA LYS A 111 -15.03 -7.12 -5.39
C LYS A 111 -15.32 -8.60 -5.46
N PHE A 112 -14.31 -9.44 -5.27
CA PHE A 112 -14.44 -10.89 -5.31
C PHE A 112 -13.39 -11.58 -4.45
N LYS A 113 -13.51 -12.90 -4.28
CA LYS A 113 -12.51 -13.74 -3.63
C LYS A 113 -11.91 -14.72 -4.63
N ILE A 114 -10.60 -14.81 -4.67
CA ILE A 114 -9.87 -15.87 -5.38
C ILE A 114 -9.56 -16.96 -4.37
N VAL A 115 -10.14 -18.14 -4.58
CA VAL A 115 -9.84 -19.36 -3.83
C VAL A 115 -8.70 -20.07 -4.54
N SER A 116 -7.55 -20.12 -3.90
CA SER A 116 -6.35 -20.79 -4.39
C SER A 116 -6.00 -21.95 -3.46
N PRO A 117 -5.53 -23.09 -4.00
CA PRO A 117 -4.76 -24.03 -3.21
C PRO A 117 -3.60 -23.32 -2.53
N VAL A 118 -3.24 -23.74 -1.32
CA VAL A 118 -2.04 -23.29 -0.62
C VAL A 118 -0.82 -23.58 -1.49
N ILE A 119 0.07 -22.60 -1.61
CA ILE A 119 1.29 -22.68 -2.43
C ILE A 119 2.49 -22.77 -1.51
N ASN A 120 3.28 -23.83 -1.65
CA ASN A 120 4.51 -24.00 -0.88
C ASN A 120 5.70 -23.25 -1.51
N ARG A 121 6.88 -23.29 -0.85
CA ARG A 121 8.12 -22.65 -1.31
C ARG A 121 8.58 -23.08 -2.71
N ASN A 122 8.21 -24.28 -3.14
CA ASN A 122 8.54 -24.83 -4.46
C ASN A 122 7.48 -24.48 -5.52
N LEU A 123 6.54 -23.58 -5.20
CA LEU A 123 5.38 -23.24 -6.03
C LEU A 123 4.44 -24.42 -6.29
N GLN A 124 4.48 -25.45 -5.44
CA GLN A 124 3.57 -26.58 -5.56
C GLN A 124 2.30 -26.31 -4.76
N LYS A 125 1.17 -26.71 -5.36
CA LYS A 125 -0.16 -26.65 -4.76
C LYS A 125 -0.30 -27.79 -3.75
N THR A 126 -0.84 -27.49 -2.58
CA THR A 126 -1.22 -28.51 -1.59
C THR A 126 -2.74 -28.70 -1.57
N GLY A 127 -3.27 -29.54 -0.66
CA GLY A 127 -4.70 -29.85 -0.56
C GLY A 127 -5.54 -28.79 0.16
N ASP A 128 -4.91 -27.92 0.94
CA ASP A 128 -5.59 -26.85 1.68
C ASP A 128 -5.84 -25.64 0.77
N PHE A 129 -6.78 -24.77 1.15
CA PHE A 129 -7.18 -23.61 0.36
C PHE A 129 -7.14 -22.31 1.15
N ILE A 130 -6.69 -21.24 0.50
CA ILE A 130 -6.72 -19.87 1.00
C ILE A 130 -7.62 -19.02 0.11
N LYS A 131 -8.29 -18.04 0.72
CA LYS A 131 -9.14 -17.08 0.04
C LYS A 131 -8.47 -15.70 0.05
N VAL A 132 -8.11 -15.21 -1.12
CA VAL A 132 -7.57 -13.85 -1.31
C VAL A 132 -8.72 -12.93 -1.68
N GLN A 133 -8.93 -11.86 -0.93
CA GLN A 133 -9.89 -10.82 -1.32
C GLN A 133 -9.26 -9.92 -2.38
N VAL A 134 -9.98 -9.68 -3.47
CA VAL A 134 -9.56 -8.77 -4.53
C VAL A 134 -10.57 -7.64 -4.64
N ASP A 135 -10.05 -6.42 -4.61
CA ASP A 135 -10.77 -5.20 -4.93
C ASP A 135 -10.18 -4.67 -6.26
N LEU A 136 -10.91 -4.88 -7.36
CA LEU A 136 -10.50 -4.52 -8.71
C LEU A 136 -11.21 -3.23 -9.16
N ASN A 137 -10.44 -2.15 -9.23
CA ASN A 137 -10.87 -0.90 -9.82
C ASN A 137 -10.77 -0.98 -11.35
N ILE A 138 -11.88 -0.70 -12.04
CA ILE A 138 -11.94 -0.65 -13.49
C ILE A 138 -12.13 0.81 -13.88
N GLY A 139 -11.12 1.39 -14.54
CA GLY A 139 -11.14 2.80 -14.88
C GLY A 139 -10.11 3.18 -15.92
N ASP A 140 -10.06 4.47 -16.22
CA ASP A 140 -9.07 5.07 -17.13
C ASP A 140 -7.70 5.29 -16.47
N ASP A 141 -7.36 4.47 -15.47
CA ASP A 141 -6.14 4.59 -14.72
C ASP A 141 -4.92 4.43 -15.64
N GLU A 142 -4.14 5.51 -15.77
CA GLU A 142 -2.94 5.53 -16.60
C GLU A 142 -1.75 4.80 -15.96
N SER A 143 -1.92 4.26 -14.75
CA SER A 143 -0.89 3.51 -14.03
C SER A 143 -0.22 2.45 -14.89
N GLU A 144 1.11 2.33 -14.76
CA GLU A 144 1.86 1.28 -15.43
C GLU A 144 1.58 -0.07 -14.74
N GLN A 145 1.73 -1.15 -15.52
CA GLN A 145 1.55 -2.51 -15.06
C GLN A 145 2.62 -2.89 -14.03
N GLY A 146 2.23 -3.70 -13.05
CA GLY A 146 3.13 -4.22 -12.02
C GLY A 146 2.72 -3.82 -10.61
N VAL A 147 3.65 -3.92 -9.66
CA VAL A 147 3.46 -3.48 -8.27
C VAL A 147 3.89 -2.02 -8.18
N ALA A 148 2.98 -1.15 -7.72
CA ALA A 148 3.27 0.25 -7.48
C ALA A 148 4.51 0.42 -6.58
N SER A 149 5.35 1.41 -6.89
CA SER A 149 6.55 1.67 -6.11
C SER A 149 6.17 2.21 -4.71
N PRO A 150 7.04 2.07 -3.70
CA PRO A 150 6.75 2.62 -2.37
C PRO A 150 6.43 4.12 -2.39
N LYS A 151 7.14 4.90 -3.22
CA LYS A 151 6.90 6.36 -3.38
C LYS A 151 5.49 6.63 -3.91
N GLU A 152 5.08 5.94 -4.97
CA GLU A 152 3.73 6.09 -5.55
C GLU A 152 2.64 5.77 -4.52
N VAL A 153 2.82 4.71 -3.74
CA VAL A 153 1.83 4.33 -2.73
C VAL A 153 1.82 5.33 -1.59
N MET A 154 2.98 5.79 -1.10
CA MET A 154 3.06 6.81 -0.05
C MET A 154 2.37 8.10 -0.46
N VAL A 155 2.64 8.60 -1.67
CA VAL A 155 1.99 9.80 -2.24
C VAL A 155 0.47 9.62 -2.24
N ASN A 156 -0.03 8.50 -2.74
CA ASN A 156 -1.46 8.22 -2.76
C ASN A 156 -2.06 8.16 -1.35
N LYS A 157 -1.41 7.46 -0.42
CA LYS A 157 -1.87 7.35 0.98
C LYS A 157 -1.91 8.70 1.68
N PHE A 158 -0.88 9.52 1.46
CA PHE A 158 -0.80 10.86 2.03
C PHE A 158 -1.97 11.71 1.54
N ASN A 159 -2.11 11.86 0.22
CA ASN A 159 -3.16 12.69 -0.37
C ASN A 159 -4.57 12.19 -0.05
N LEU A 160 -4.81 10.88 -0.03
CA LEU A 160 -6.10 10.32 0.38
C LEU A 160 -6.47 10.66 1.83
N LYS A 161 -5.48 10.72 2.73
CA LYS A 161 -5.71 11.17 4.11
C LYS A 161 -5.98 12.68 4.17
N LEU A 162 -5.35 13.48 3.30
CA LEU A 162 -5.62 14.91 3.23
C LEU A 162 -7.06 15.19 2.76
N THR A 163 -7.52 14.52 1.70
CA THR A 163 -8.84 14.77 1.11
C THR A 163 -10.02 14.23 1.95
N VAL A 164 -9.83 13.13 2.70
CA VAL A 164 -10.91 12.50 3.49
C VAL A 164 -10.54 12.50 4.96
N VAL A 165 -10.81 13.62 5.62
CA VAL A 165 -10.41 13.91 7.01
C VAL A 165 -10.87 12.82 7.99
N ASP A 166 -12.05 12.24 7.80
CA ASP A 166 -12.78 11.55 8.87
C ASP A 166 -12.68 10.00 8.92
N ARG A 167 -12.09 9.30 7.92
CA ARG A 167 -12.25 7.81 7.84
C ARG A 167 -11.05 6.99 7.39
N ARG A 168 -9.83 7.53 7.48
CA ARG A 168 -8.63 6.92 6.87
C ARG A 168 -7.42 6.84 7.79
N LEU A 169 -7.61 6.50 9.06
CA LEU A 169 -6.48 6.25 9.98
C LEU A 169 -5.48 5.23 9.41
N LYS A 170 -5.98 4.19 8.72
CA LYS A 170 -5.11 3.20 8.05
C LYS A 170 -4.15 3.82 7.04
N ASP A 171 -4.56 4.87 6.32
CA ASP A 171 -3.75 5.49 5.28
C ASP A 171 -2.69 6.41 5.90
N LEU A 172 -3.03 7.11 6.99
CA LEU A 172 -2.06 7.84 7.83
C LEU A 172 -0.99 6.90 8.40
N VAL A 173 -1.43 5.76 8.95
CA VAL A 173 -0.54 4.75 9.52
C VAL A 173 0.38 4.17 8.45
N ASP A 174 -0.19 3.78 7.30
CA ASP A 174 0.59 3.29 6.17
C ASP A 174 1.63 4.34 5.78
N PHE A 175 1.25 5.61 5.64
CA PHE A 175 2.20 6.67 5.32
C PHE A 175 3.35 6.76 6.34
N ILE A 176 3.06 6.85 7.65
CA ILE A 176 4.10 7.02 8.68
C ILE A 176 5.03 5.82 8.80
N ILE A 177 4.49 4.60 8.77
CA ILE A 177 5.32 3.38 8.82
C ILE A 177 6.26 3.32 7.61
N ASN A 178 5.80 3.75 6.43
CA ASN A 178 6.65 3.77 5.25
C ASN A 178 7.69 4.90 5.28
N ILE A 179 7.36 6.07 5.85
CA ILE A 179 8.38 7.10 6.09
C ILE A 179 9.51 6.54 6.96
N ASP A 180 9.20 5.91 8.09
CA ASP A 180 10.23 5.32 8.97
C ASP A 180 11.01 4.17 8.31
N ALA A 181 10.34 3.34 7.51
CA ALA A 181 10.97 2.20 6.85
C ALA A 181 11.90 2.60 5.70
N TYR A 182 11.48 3.57 4.88
CA TYR A 182 12.18 3.93 3.64
C TYR A 182 13.04 5.20 3.75
N TYR A 183 12.84 6.04 4.76
CA TYR A 183 13.68 7.20 5.06
C TYR A 183 14.37 7.05 6.42
N PRO A 184 15.35 6.13 6.55
CA PRO A 184 16.00 5.85 7.83
C PRO A 184 16.82 7.02 8.38
N ASP A 185 17.17 8.00 7.55
CA ASP A 185 17.85 9.24 7.93
C ASP A 185 16.90 10.45 7.97
N GLY A 186 15.60 10.20 7.75
CA GLY A 186 14.54 11.22 7.65
C GLY A 186 14.27 11.69 6.22
N ILE A 187 13.14 12.37 6.05
CA ILE A 187 12.66 12.90 4.77
C ILE A 187 12.70 14.43 4.78
N SER A 188 13.16 15.07 3.70
CA SER A 188 13.22 16.53 3.64
C SER A 188 11.82 17.16 3.50
N LYS A 189 11.68 18.39 3.97
CA LYS A 189 10.46 19.19 3.78
C LYS A 189 10.16 19.38 2.29
N SER A 190 11.17 19.67 1.46
CA SER A 190 10.98 19.81 0.02
C SER A 190 10.38 18.55 -0.61
N GLU A 191 10.88 17.37 -0.25
CA GLU A 191 10.39 16.09 -0.79
C GLU A 191 8.95 15.80 -0.33
N LEU A 192 8.62 16.09 0.94
CA LEU A 192 7.24 16.00 1.42
C LEU A 192 6.30 16.98 0.69
N ILE A 193 6.75 18.20 0.37
CA ILE A 193 5.98 19.18 -0.41
C ILE A 193 5.69 18.66 -1.83
N ASP A 194 6.65 17.97 -2.43
CA ASP A 194 6.51 17.37 -3.76
C ASP A 194 5.52 16.19 -3.77
N MET A 195 5.32 15.53 -2.62
CA MET A 195 4.30 14.49 -2.48
C MET A 195 2.86 15.03 -2.38
N VAL A 196 2.65 16.30 -2.01
CA VAL A 196 1.30 16.86 -1.84
C VAL A 196 0.77 17.34 -3.20
N TYR A 197 -0.39 16.81 -3.62
CA TYR A 197 -1.07 17.29 -4.82
C TYR A 197 -1.44 18.77 -4.69
N ALA A 198 -1.38 19.50 -5.79
CA ALA A 198 -1.51 20.95 -5.80
C ALA A 198 -2.83 21.43 -5.17
N GLU A 199 -3.92 20.69 -5.38
CA GLU A 199 -5.24 20.92 -4.80
C GLU A 199 -5.26 20.79 -3.28
N ASN A 200 -4.50 19.83 -2.72
CA ASN A 200 -4.48 19.55 -1.28
C ASN A 200 -3.60 20.53 -0.50
N LYS A 201 -2.68 21.27 -1.16
CA LYS A 201 -1.76 22.21 -0.49
C LYS A 201 -2.48 23.33 0.26
N ARG A 202 -3.66 23.74 -0.22
CA ARG A 202 -4.47 24.81 0.39
C ARG A 202 -5.22 24.36 1.64
N GLU A 203 -5.53 23.07 1.72
CA GLU A 203 -6.36 22.48 2.78
C GLU A 203 -5.54 21.99 3.97
N LEU A 204 -4.20 21.99 3.89
CA LEU A 204 -3.31 21.54 4.97
C LEU A 204 -3.61 22.21 6.32
N ALA A 205 -3.88 23.52 6.30
CA ALA A 205 -4.19 24.29 7.51
C ALA A 205 -5.53 23.88 8.15
N GLU A 206 -6.50 23.46 7.35
CA GLU A 206 -7.83 23.03 7.82
C GLU A 206 -7.77 21.63 8.44
N ILE A 207 -6.77 20.83 8.03
CA ILE A 207 -6.54 19.49 8.57
C ILE A 207 -5.91 19.55 9.96
N SER A 208 -4.99 20.48 10.20
CA SER A 208 -4.18 20.55 11.44
C SER A 208 -4.88 21.23 12.64
N THR A 209 -6.18 21.00 12.79
CA THR A 209 -6.95 21.49 13.94
C THR A 209 -6.83 20.55 15.14
N ILE A 210 -6.94 21.09 16.36
CA ILE A 210 -6.95 20.30 17.60
C ILE A 210 -8.06 19.24 17.58
N GLU A 211 -9.23 19.59 17.04
CA GLU A 211 -10.38 18.69 16.93
C GLU A 211 -10.06 17.47 16.06
N ASN A 212 -9.46 17.68 14.88
CA ASN A 212 -9.06 16.59 13.98
C ASN A 212 -7.99 15.69 14.60
N ILE A 213 -7.03 16.27 15.33
CA ILE A 213 -5.99 15.52 16.04
C ILE A 213 -6.63 14.62 17.09
N GLN A 214 -7.49 15.19 17.94
CA GLN A 214 -8.19 14.44 18.98
C GLN A 214 -9.09 13.35 18.39
N ASP A 215 -9.78 13.63 17.30
CA ASP A 215 -10.60 12.64 16.64
C ASP A 215 -9.77 11.46 16.10
N CYS A 216 -8.66 11.74 15.41
CA CYS A 216 -7.74 10.71 14.93
C CYS A 216 -7.19 9.86 16.09
N LEU A 217 -6.85 10.47 17.23
CA LEU A 217 -6.41 9.75 18.42
C LEU A 217 -7.50 8.83 18.97
N ARG A 218 -8.75 9.30 19.08
CA ARG A 218 -9.89 8.45 19.50
C ARG A 218 -10.14 7.29 18.54
N GLN A 219 -10.01 7.51 17.23
CA GLN A 219 -10.12 6.45 16.24
C GLN A 219 -8.99 5.42 16.40
N ALA A 220 -7.79 5.86 16.73
CA ALA A 220 -6.62 5.00 16.91
C ALA A 220 -6.77 4.00 18.06
N GLU A 221 -7.44 4.38 19.15
CA GLU A 221 -7.73 3.45 20.24
C GLU A 221 -8.51 2.21 19.77
N LYS A 222 -9.46 2.40 18.86
CA LYS A 222 -10.34 1.34 18.34
C LYS A 222 -9.73 0.53 17.20
N PHE A 223 -8.68 1.04 16.57
CA PHE A 223 -8.06 0.40 15.41
C PHE A 223 -7.18 -0.79 15.84
N SER A 224 -7.15 -1.90 15.10
CA SER A 224 -6.21 -2.99 15.40
C SER A 224 -4.89 -2.76 14.68
N PHE A 225 -3.78 -2.70 15.42
CA PHE A 225 -2.44 -2.53 14.85
C PHE A 225 -1.76 -3.87 14.65
N SER A 226 -0.96 -4.02 13.60
CA SER A 226 -0.10 -5.19 13.48
C SER A 226 1.04 -5.12 14.49
N SER A 227 1.43 -6.25 15.06
CA SER A 227 2.58 -6.40 15.96
C SER A 227 3.94 -6.07 15.32
N ALA A 228 4.00 -5.94 13.99
CA ALA A 228 5.23 -5.68 13.24
C ALA A 228 5.71 -4.21 13.29
N SER A 229 4.89 -3.27 13.73
CA SER A 229 5.28 -1.85 13.76
C SER A 229 6.06 -1.51 15.02
N LYS A 230 7.21 -0.85 14.85
CA LYS A 230 8.00 -0.27 15.96
C LYS A 230 7.42 1.05 16.47
N ILE A 231 6.50 1.65 15.72
CA ILE A 231 5.84 2.92 16.02
C ILE A 231 4.44 2.62 16.55
N SER A 232 4.05 3.21 17.66
CA SER A 232 2.70 3.12 18.21
C SER A 232 1.69 3.91 17.38
N LYS A 233 0.40 3.62 17.56
CA LYS A 233 -0.66 4.34 16.83
C LYS A 233 -0.68 5.82 17.18
N GLN A 234 -0.48 6.14 18.46
CA GLN A 234 -0.40 7.50 18.96
C GLN A 234 0.77 8.22 18.31
N GLU A 235 1.93 7.58 18.24
CA GLU A 235 3.08 8.14 17.51
C GLU A 235 2.77 8.35 16.03
N CYS A 236 2.10 7.42 15.34
CA CYS A 236 1.68 7.65 13.95
C CYS A 236 0.82 8.90 13.81
N VAL A 237 -0.18 9.08 14.68
CA VAL A 237 -1.04 10.27 14.65
C VAL A 237 -0.24 11.53 14.93
N THR A 238 0.56 11.55 16.00
CA THR A 238 1.39 12.70 16.36
C THR A 238 2.37 13.06 15.26
N TRP A 239 3.09 12.07 14.71
CA TRP A 239 4.08 12.28 13.67
C TRP A 239 3.45 12.83 12.40
N PHE A 240 2.28 12.32 12.00
CA PHE A 240 1.55 12.84 10.86
C PHE A 240 1.21 14.32 11.03
N PHE A 241 0.66 14.71 12.17
CA PHE A 241 0.31 16.12 12.42
C PHE A 241 1.54 17.01 12.60
N ASN A 242 2.66 16.50 13.13
CA ASN A 242 3.92 17.22 13.15
C ASN A 242 4.46 17.45 11.73
N ILE A 243 4.30 16.48 10.82
CA ILE A 243 4.58 16.66 9.38
C ILE A 243 3.69 17.78 8.82
N ILE A 244 2.37 17.71 8.98
CA ILE A 244 1.44 18.73 8.46
C ILE A 244 1.81 20.12 8.98
N ASN A 245 2.05 20.25 10.29
CA ASN A 245 2.43 21.52 10.90
C ASN A 245 3.74 22.06 10.33
N GLY A 246 4.76 21.22 10.14
CA GLY A 246 6.03 21.68 9.57
C GLY A 246 5.96 22.02 8.08
N LEU A 247 5.04 21.39 7.34
CA LEU A 247 4.75 21.79 5.95
C LEU A 247 4.14 23.19 5.88
N ILE A 248 3.29 23.56 6.84
CA ILE A 248 2.62 24.88 6.91
C ILE A 248 3.56 25.95 7.49
N ASP A 249 4.42 25.57 8.44
CA ASP A 249 5.28 26.51 9.16
C ASP A 249 6.36 27.10 8.26
N ARG A 250 6.30 28.42 8.06
CA ARG A 250 7.31 29.17 7.30
C ARG A 250 8.65 29.32 8.03
N GLY A 251 8.66 29.06 9.34
CA GLY A 251 9.86 29.04 10.17
C GLY A 251 10.72 27.80 9.98
N ILE A 252 10.20 26.75 9.35
CA ILE A 252 10.94 25.52 9.01
C ILE A 252 11.39 25.60 7.54
N PRO A 253 12.70 25.75 7.25
CA PRO A 253 13.23 25.75 5.89
C PRO A 253 12.96 24.45 5.12
N ASP A 254 12.88 24.54 3.80
CA ASP A 254 12.62 23.37 2.92
C ASP A 254 13.74 22.30 2.98
N SER A 255 14.93 22.68 3.43
CA SER A 255 16.07 21.78 3.66
C SER A 255 15.99 20.98 4.97
N TYR A 256 15.06 21.31 5.87
CA TYR A 256 14.90 20.58 7.12
C TYR A 256 14.39 19.17 6.86
N VAL A 257 14.77 18.27 7.74
CA VAL A 257 14.47 16.84 7.66
C VAL A 257 13.53 16.47 8.80
N PHE A 258 12.41 15.85 8.45
CA PHE A 258 11.55 15.19 9.42
C PHE A 258 12.13 13.81 9.76
N PHE A 259 12.44 13.59 11.03
CA PHE A 259 13.00 12.33 11.51
C PHE A 259 12.40 11.96 12.86
N ARG A 260 11.77 10.77 12.93
CA ARG A 260 11.21 10.20 14.17
C ARG A 260 10.36 11.16 15.01
N GLY A 261 9.47 11.89 14.36
CA GLY A 261 8.47 12.72 15.03
C GLY A 261 8.79 14.20 15.12
N ASP A 262 9.98 14.64 14.72
CA ASP A 262 10.37 16.06 14.81
C ASP A 262 11.20 16.53 13.61
N TRP A 263 11.35 17.86 13.50
CA TRP A 263 12.05 18.54 12.42
C TRP A 263 13.46 18.96 12.86
N TYR A 264 14.46 18.61 12.05
CA TYR A 264 15.85 18.91 12.31
C TYR A 264 16.50 19.63 11.13
N PRO A 265 17.49 20.51 11.36
CA PRO A 265 18.36 20.94 10.29
C PRO A 265 19.09 19.72 9.69
N PRO A 266 19.41 19.75 8.39
CA PRO A 266 20.18 18.67 7.78
C PRO A 266 21.53 18.52 8.48
N LYS A 267 21.98 17.26 8.64
CA LYS A 267 23.29 16.94 9.19
C LYS A 267 24.42 17.21 8.19
#